data_AF-A0AAV5XVQ7-F1
#
_entry.id   AF-A0AAV5XVQ7-F1
#
_cell.length_a   1.000
_cell.length_b   1.000
_cell.length_c   1.000
_cell.angle_alpha   90.00
_cell.angle_beta   90.00
_cell.angle_gamma   90.00
#
_symmetry.space_group_name_H-M   'P 1'
#
loop_
_entity.id
_entity.type
_entity.pdbx_description
1 polymer ?
#
loop_
_entity_poly.entity_id
_entity_poly.type
_entity_poly.pdbx_seq_one_letter_code
_entity_poly.pdbx_strand_id
1 'polypeptide(L)'
;MKAVCAWCRAEGRPGLIGERPPFGDPAEVRGICWAHKLEVLARTRTSSGAATSPPRDEHVRFLVIVARRDSDLFHRVSEQFLDDPRVRVLLDRRHRERRQGGQPSGRERRRADRRRSADYWEDTRYHPVVIVPVQKTTDASRVLQTPRRQFVPEVTPMDFDALMQARRQLDQWTRDGQDILSTVIPSLFQECEGLRRRAESAEAHSARLGLEIEDLQSEITRLRAEIDRQKLEASAAVDTVDKGLSEIGRITTEVLLKLKGR
;
A
#
# COMPACT_ATOMS: atom_id res chain seq x y z
N MET A 1 -9.78 -1.66 -19.65
CA MET A 1 -9.11 -2.49 -18.63
C MET A 1 -9.98 -2.53 -17.39
N LYS A 2 -10.20 -3.69 -16.79
CA LYS A 2 -10.99 -3.80 -15.55
C LYS A 2 -10.12 -3.44 -14.35
N ALA A 3 -10.58 -2.52 -13.52
CA ALA A 3 -9.92 -2.16 -12.27
C ALA A 3 -10.43 -3.07 -11.15
N VAL A 4 -9.55 -3.84 -10.53
CA VAL A 4 -9.89 -4.87 -9.54
C VAL A 4 -9.18 -4.62 -8.22
N CYS A 5 -9.93 -4.67 -7.12
CA CYS A 5 -9.40 -4.71 -5.77
C CYS A 5 -8.74 -6.06 -5.51
N ALA A 6 -7.41 -6.07 -5.36
CA ALA A 6 -6.66 -7.25 -4.98
C ALA A 6 -7.09 -7.78 -3.60
N TRP A 7 -7.39 -6.87 -2.66
CA TRP A 7 -7.80 -7.23 -1.31
C TRP A 7 -9.22 -7.82 -1.26
N CYS A 8 -10.23 -7.21 -1.89
CA CYS A 8 -11.57 -7.83 -1.95
C CYS A 8 -11.52 -9.23 -2.57
N ARG A 9 -10.69 -9.42 -3.61
CA ARG A 9 -10.51 -10.72 -4.26
C ARG A 9 -9.85 -11.75 -3.34
N ALA A 10 -8.88 -11.33 -2.54
CA ALA A 10 -8.26 -12.18 -1.51
C ALA A 10 -9.27 -12.57 -0.40
N GLU A 11 -10.25 -11.72 -0.11
CA GLU A 11 -11.36 -12.01 0.83
C GLU A 11 -12.52 -12.81 0.21
N GLY A 12 -12.42 -13.23 -1.06
CA GLY A 12 -13.50 -13.95 -1.76
C GLY A 12 -14.70 -13.08 -2.15
N ARG A 13 -14.60 -11.75 -2.05
CA ARG A 13 -15.65 -10.78 -2.43
C ARG A 13 -15.48 -10.33 -3.87
N PRO A 14 -16.55 -9.81 -4.52
CA PRO A 14 -16.42 -9.20 -5.84
C PRO A 14 -15.42 -8.04 -5.79
N GLY A 15 -14.28 -8.20 -6.47
CA GLY A 15 -13.22 -7.20 -6.48
C GLY A 15 -13.35 -6.15 -7.57
N LEU A 16 -14.35 -6.23 -8.46
CA LEU A 16 -14.48 -5.26 -9.55
C LEU A 16 -14.85 -3.87 -9.00
N ILE A 17 -13.99 -2.89 -9.24
CA ILE A 17 -14.19 -1.49 -8.81
C ILE A 17 -14.75 -0.64 -9.95
N GLY A 18 -14.38 -0.93 -11.21
CA GLY A 18 -14.81 -0.18 -12.38
C GLY A 18 -13.93 -0.47 -13.60
N GLU A 19 -14.01 0.38 -14.62
CA GLU A 19 -13.19 0.26 -15.84
C GLU A 19 -12.27 1.48 -16.02
N ARG A 20 -11.00 1.20 -16.34
CA ARG A 20 -9.98 2.20 -16.69
C ARG A 20 -9.81 2.23 -18.22
N PRO A 21 -9.61 3.41 -18.84
CA PRO A 21 -9.23 3.53 -20.24
C PRO A 21 -7.95 2.74 -20.56
N PRO A 22 -7.84 2.08 -21.73
CA PRO A 22 -8.86 1.97 -22.78
C PRO A 22 -10.03 1.06 -22.36
N PHE A 23 -11.26 1.51 -22.61
CA PHE A 23 -12.49 0.79 -22.25
C PHE A 23 -12.66 -0.47 -23.13
N GLY A 24 -13.26 -1.53 -22.59
CA GLY A 24 -13.43 -2.81 -23.32
C GLY A 24 -12.20 -3.72 -23.41
N ASP A 25 -11.04 -3.28 -22.94
CA ASP A 25 -9.84 -4.13 -22.83
C ASP A 25 -9.99 -5.16 -21.68
N PRO A 26 -9.80 -6.47 -21.93
CA PRO A 26 -9.90 -7.53 -20.93
C PRO A 26 -8.80 -7.50 -19.86
N ALA A 27 -7.72 -6.74 -20.04
CA ALA A 27 -6.65 -6.64 -19.08
C ALA A 27 -7.14 -6.10 -17.72
N GLU A 28 -6.68 -6.72 -16.63
CA GLU A 28 -7.01 -6.34 -15.26
C GLU A 28 -5.89 -5.48 -14.64
N VAL A 29 -6.25 -4.30 -14.12
CA VAL A 29 -5.36 -3.48 -13.29
C VAL A 29 -5.69 -3.71 -11.83
N ARG A 30 -4.73 -4.24 -11.08
CA ARG A 30 -4.89 -4.55 -9.66
C ARG A 30 -4.60 -3.31 -8.80
N GLY A 31 -5.43 -3.10 -7.78
CA GLY A 31 -5.29 -2.01 -6.81
C GLY A 31 -6.09 -2.28 -5.53
N ILE A 32 -6.34 -1.23 -4.74
CA ILE A 32 -7.10 -1.30 -3.50
C ILE A 32 -8.29 -0.33 -3.59
N CYS A 33 -9.49 -0.77 -3.21
CA CYS A 33 -10.70 0.07 -3.23
C CYS A 33 -10.65 1.14 -2.13
N TRP A 34 -11.51 2.16 -2.23
CA TRP A 34 -11.59 3.24 -1.23
C TRP A 34 -11.83 2.74 0.20
N ALA A 35 -12.68 1.73 0.36
CA ALA A 35 -13.02 1.20 1.68
C ALA A 35 -11.77 0.59 2.34
N HIS A 36 -11.04 -0.25 1.61
CA HIS A 36 -9.79 -0.84 2.10
C HIS A 36 -8.66 0.20 2.24
N LYS A 37 -8.62 1.27 1.42
CA LYS A 37 -7.69 2.39 1.63
C LYS A 37 -7.94 3.09 2.97
N LEU A 38 -9.20 3.35 3.31
CA LEU A 38 -9.57 3.93 4.59
C LEU A 38 -9.32 2.96 5.75
N GLU A 39 -9.51 1.66 5.54
CA GLU A 39 -9.20 0.65 6.54
C GLU A 39 -7.70 0.58 6.84
N VAL A 40 -6.84 0.62 5.83
CA VAL A 40 -5.39 0.72 6.00
C VAL A 40 -5.04 1.98 6.80
N LEU A 41 -5.57 3.14 6.39
CA LEU A 41 -5.34 4.39 7.10
C LEU A 41 -5.81 4.28 8.56
N ALA A 42 -6.98 3.68 8.80
CA ALA A 42 -7.53 3.48 10.13
C ALA A 42 -6.65 2.56 11.00
N ARG A 43 -6.07 1.50 10.44
CA ARG A 43 -5.15 0.58 11.14
C ARG A 43 -3.83 1.23 11.49
N THR A 44 -3.33 2.17 10.69
CA THR A 44 -2.13 2.96 11.08
C THR A 44 -2.39 3.88 12.27
N ARG A 45 -3.67 4.10 12.63
CA ARG A 45 -3.99 4.94 13.79
C ARG A 45 -3.66 4.28 15.11
N THR A 46 -3.95 2.98 15.23
CA THR A 46 -3.82 2.22 16.47
C THR A 46 -2.35 1.92 16.82
N SER A 47 -1.45 1.89 15.83
CA SER A 47 -0.04 1.60 16.03
C SER A 47 0.78 2.75 16.65
N SER A 48 0.23 3.97 16.72
CA SER A 48 0.92 5.13 17.31
C SER A 48 0.32 5.62 18.64
N GLY A 49 -0.69 4.94 19.17
CA GLY A 49 -1.40 5.33 20.40
C GLY A 49 -0.82 4.67 21.66
N ALA A 50 0.41 5.01 22.05
CA ALA A 50 0.97 4.67 23.36
C ALA A 50 2.10 5.62 23.81
N ALA A 51 2.06 6.90 23.39
CA ALA A 51 2.99 7.92 23.89
C ALA A 51 2.19 9.09 24.48
N THR A 52 2.33 9.23 25.79
CA THR A 52 1.77 10.26 26.65
C THR A 52 2.21 11.67 26.22
N SER A 53 1.23 12.60 26.20
CA SER A 53 1.37 14.07 26.06
C SER A 53 1.52 14.65 24.63
N PRO A 54 0.73 15.68 24.26
CA PRO A 54 0.77 16.30 22.93
C PRO A 54 1.90 17.34 22.83
N PRO A 55 2.84 17.23 21.87
CA PRO A 55 3.61 18.39 21.45
C PRO A 55 2.75 19.28 20.53
N ARG A 56 2.89 20.60 20.71
CA ARG A 56 2.15 21.72 20.08
C ARG A 56 2.30 21.87 18.55
N ASP A 57 2.35 20.77 17.80
CA ASP A 57 2.51 20.79 16.35
C ASP A 57 1.62 19.71 15.72
N GLU A 58 0.30 19.99 15.77
CA GLU A 58 -0.78 19.15 15.26
C GLU A 58 -0.80 19.17 13.72
N HIS A 59 0.17 18.48 13.12
CA HIS A 59 0.32 18.44 11.66
C HIS A 59 -0.61 17.40 11.06
N VAL A 60 -1.58 17.85 10.27
CA VAL A 60 -2.32 17.00 9.33
C VAL A 60 -1.31 16.28 8.44
N ARG A 61 -1.24 14.94 8.53
CA ARG A 61 -0.35 14.08 7.74
C ARG A 61 -1.05 13.49 6.52
N PHE A 62 -2.37 13.36 6.55
CA PHE A 62 -3.16 12.78 5.49
C PHE A 62 -4.37 13.66 5.19
N LEU A 63 -4.57 13.95 3.91
CA LEU A 63 -5.75 14.61 3.40
C LEU A 63 -6.63 13.58 2.70
N VAL A 64 -7.84 13.37 3.21
CA VAL A 64 -8.82 12.46 2.61
C VAL A 64 -9.81 13.32 1.82
N ILE A 65 -9.76 13.24 0.50
CA ILE A 65 -10.64 13.99 -0.40
C ILE A 65 -11.75 13.07 -0.86
N VAL A 66 -13.00 13.40 -0.51
CA VAL A 66 -14.20 12.66 -0.92
C VAL A 66 -14.81 13.34 -2.14
N ALA A 67 -15.23 12.55 -3.13
CA ALA A 67 -15.88 13.05 -4.34
C ALA A 67 -17.17 13.81 -3.99
N ARG A 68 -17.43 14.92 -4.71
CA ARG A 68 -18.58 15.79 -4.45
C ARG A 68 -19.94 15.08 -4.54
N ARG A 69 -20.04 14.08 -5.39
CA ARG A 69 -21.27 13.30 -5.63
C ARG A 69 -21.67 12.39 -4.46
N ASP A 70 -20.78 12.21 -3.48
CA ASP A 70 -20.95 11.25 -2.39
C ASP A 70 -20.92 11.97 -1.02
N SER A 71 -21.85 12.89 -0.78
CA SER A 71 -21.94 13.67 0.47
C SER A 71 -22.17 12.80 1.72
N ASP A 72 -22.96 11.73 1.59
CA ASP A 72 -23.22 10.80 2.70
C ASP A 72 -21.96 10.02 3.08
N LEU A 73 -21.09 9.74 2.09
CA LEU A 73 -19.79 9.15 2.35
C LEU A 73 -18.87 10.12 3.08
N PHE A 74 -18.92 11.41 2.73
CA PHE A 74 -18.16 12.44 3.44
C PHE A 74 -18.56 12.52 4.93
N HIS A 75 -19.85 12.45 5.26
CA HIS A 75 -20.30 12.45 6.66
C HIS A 75 -19.75 11.24 7.43
N ARG A 76 -19.95 10.03 6.90
CA ARG A 76 -19.47 8.80 7.57
C ARG A 76 -17.95 8.76 7.74
N VAL A 77 -17.20 9.19 6.72
CA VAL A 77 -15.73 9.22 6.79
C VAL A 77 -15.27 10.33 7.73
N SER A 78 -15.94 11.48 7.73
CA SER A 78 -15.62 12.55 8.68
C SER A 78 -15.80 12.07 10.12
N GLU A 79 -16.96 11.45 10.43
CA GLU A 79 -17.25 10.84 11.74
C GLU A 79 -16.18 9.81 12.14
N GLN A 80 -15.79 8.93 11.21
CA GLN A 80 -14.78 7.91 11.45
C GLN A 80 -13.41 8.49 11.85
N PHE A 81 -13.06 9.71 11.44
CA PHE A 81 -11.75 10.34 11.67
C PHE A 81 -11.81 11.61 12.53
N LEU A 82 -12.93 11.90 13.20
CA LEU A 82 -13.08 13.09 14.07
C LEU A 82 -11.98 13.21 15.14
N ASP A 83 -11.61 12.09 15.76
CA ASP A 83 -10.64 12.04 16.86
C ASP A 83 -9.18 11.90 16.40
N ASP A 84 -8.90 11.85 15.08
CA ASP A 84 -7.54 11.74 14.56
C ASP A 84 -7.04 13.06 13.95
N PRO A 85 -6.24 13.84 14.68
CA PRO A 85 -5.74 15.14 14.18
C PRO A 85 -4.78 15.02 13.00
N ARG A 86 -4.27 13.82 12.70
CA ARG A 86 -3.40 13.58 11.54
C ARG A 86 -4.19 13.49 10.24
N VAL A 87 -5.50 13.30 10.30
CA VAL A 87 -6.35 13.06 9.13
C VAL A 87 -7.33 14.19 8.96
N ARG A 88 -7.25 14.91 7.84
CA ARG A 88 -8.24 15.93 7.48
C ARG A 88 -9.09 15.45 6.32
N VAL A 89 -10.39 15.30 6.57
CA VAL A 89 -11.37 14.94 5.54
C VAL A 89 -11.90 16.20 4.87
N LEU A 90 -11.92 16.23 3.54
CA LEU A 90 -12.43 17.33 2.74
C LEU A 90 -13.34 16.80 1.64
N LEU A 91 -14.41 17.54 1.35
CA LEU A 91 -15.20 17.33 0.13
C LEU A 91 -14.52 18.00 -1.07
N ASP A 92 -14.52 17.34 -2.22
CA ASP A 92 -13.99 17.91 -3.46
C ASP A 92 -14.82 19.13 -3.89
N ARG A 93 -14.18 20.31 -3.84
CA ARG A 93 -14.81 21.61 -4.15
C ARG A 93 -14.66 22.05 -5.61
N ARG A 94 -14.11 21.22 -6.50
CA ARG A 94 -13.90 21.58 -7.92
C ARG A 94 -15.25 21.76 -8.63
N HIS A 95 -15.49 22.94 -9.20
CA HIS A 95 -16.79 23.34 -9.78
C HIS A 95 -16.86 23.26 -11.33
N ARG A 96 -15.71 23.09 -12.02
CA ARG A 96 -15.59 22.91 -13.48
C ARG A 96 -14.15 22.52 -13.85
N GLU A 97 -13.96 21.86 -14.99
CA GLU A 97 -12.61 21.66 -15.55
C GLU A 97 -12.00 23.01 -15.92
N ARG A 98 -10.82 23.30 -15.35
CA ARG A 98 -10.10 24.55 -15.64
C ARG A 98 -9.51 24.46 -17.05
N ARG A 99 -10.29 24.96 -18.02
CA ARG A 99 -9.94 25.28 -19.42
C ARG A 99 -9.72 24.07 -20.35
N GLN A 100 -10.81 23.65 -21.01
CA GLN A 100 -10.77 23.07 -22.37
C GLN A 100 -11.01 24.13 -23.47
N GLY A 101 -10.75 25.40 -23.18
CA GLY A 101 -10.84 26.47 -24.19
C GLY A 101 -9.52 26.55 -24.96
N GLY A 102 -9.51 26.05 -26.19
CA GLY A 102 -8.36 26.11 -27.09
C GLY A 102 -7.94 27.55 -27.37
N GLN A 103 -6.74 27.91 -26.95
CA GLN A 103 -6.01 29.04 -27.49
C GLN A 103 -4.54 28.65 -27.53
N PRO A 104 -3.91 28.51 -28.70
CA PRO A 104 -2.51 28.14 -28.79
C PRO A 104 -1.67 29.34 -28.36
N SER A 105 -1.40 29.45 -27.05
CA SER A 105 -0.40 30.37 -26.54
C SER A 105 0.98 29.91 -27.01
N GLY A 106 1.63 30.78 -27.79
CA GLY A 106 2.83 30.48 -28.56
C GLY A 106 3.96 29.82 -27.76
N ARG A 107 4.63 28.88 -28.44
CA ARG A 107 5.91 28.22 -28.10
C ARG A 107 6.38 28.41 -26.66
N GLU A 108 5.68 27.78 -25.73
CA GLU A 108 6.08 27.73 -24.34
C GLU A 108 7.11 26.60 -24.14
N ARG A 109 8.40 26.95 -24.13
CA ARG A 109 9.51 26.08 -23.71
C ARG A 109 9.48 25.87 -22.18
N ARG A 110 8.38 25.36 -21.63
CA ARG A 110 8.30 25.00 -20.20
C ARG A 110 8.02 23.51 -20.06
N ARG A 111 8.94 22.86 -19.36
CA ARG A 111 9.03 21.43 -19.05
C ARG A 111 7.65 20.82 -18.76
N ALA A 112 7.24 19.87 -19.60
CA ALA A 112 6.05 19.05 -19.47
C ALA A 112 6.10 18.05 -18.30
N ASP A 113 7.22 18.00 -17.56
CA ASP A 113 7.56 16.90 -16.65
C ASP A 113 6.85 16.96 -15.28
N ARG A 114 6.03 17.99 -15.02
CA ARG A 114 5.36 18.19 -13.73
C ARG A 114 3.85 17.95 -13.72
N ARG A 115 3.28 17.47 -14.83
CA ARG A 115 1.87 17.04 -14.89
C ARG A 115 1.81 15.55 -15.19
N ARG A 116 2.15 14.70 -14.21
CA ARG A 116 1.65 13.32 -14.25
C ARG A 116 0.12 13.42 -14.32
N SER A 117 -0.48 12.84 -15.34
CA SER A 117 -1.92 12.61 -15.34
C SER A 117 -2.22 11.80 -14.07
N ALA A 118 -3.17 12.26 -13.25
CA ALA A 118 -3.57 11.52 -12.07
C ALA A 118 -3.90 10.09 -12.50
N ASP A 119 -3.25 9.11 -11.87
CA ASP A 119 -3.54 7.72 -12.15
C ASP A 119 -5.00 7.43 -11.76
N TYR A 120 -5.63 6.43 -12.39
CA TYR A 120 -7.04 6.06 -12.15
C TYR A 120 -7.43 5.98 -10.65
N TRP A 121 -6.47 5.59 -9.81
CA TRP A 121 -6.63 5.44 -8.36
C TRP A 121 -6.56 6.74 -7.55
N GLU A 122 -6.16 7.85 -8.19
CA GLU A 122 -5.90 9.17 -7.60
C GLU A 122 -6.86 10.26 -8.12
N ASP A 123 -7.78 9.91 -9.02
CA ASP A 123 -8.72 10.85 -9.63
C ASP A 123 -10.14 10.67 -9.04
N THR A 124 -10.67 11.76 -8.47
CA THR A 124 -12.02 11.80 -7.86
C THR A 124 -13.14 11.57 -8.88
N ARG A 125 -12.87 11.67 -10.19
CA ARG A 125 -13.81 11.33 -11.25
C ARG A 125 -14.11 9.83 -11.32
N TYR A 126 -13.09 9.01 -11.07
CA TYR A 126 -13.18 7.55 -11.17
C TYR A 126 -13.23 6.85 -9.81
N HIS A 127 -12.80 7.52 -8.74
CA HIS A 127 -12.72 6.93 -7.42
C HIS A 127 -13.33 7.86 -6.34
N PRO A 128 -14.26 7.37 -5.49
CA PRO A 128 -15.03 8.24 -4.60
C PRO A 128 -14.22 8.85 -3.44
N VAL A 129 -13.05 8.28 -3.11
CA VAL A 129 -12.16 8.79 -2.07
C VAL A 129 -10.71 8.75 -2.52
N VAL A 130 -9.98 9.84 -2.37
CA VAL A 130 -8.55 9.94 -2.66
C VAL A 130 -7.81 10.34 -1.39
N ILE A 131 -6.75 9.62 -1.04
CA ILE A 131 -5.91 9.92 0.13
C ILE A 131 -4.61 10.53 -0.36
N VAL A 132 -4.30 11.73 0.11
CA VAL A 132 -3.06 12.45 -0.24
C VAL A 132 -2.21 12.56 1.02
N PRO A 133 -0.99 12.00 1.04
CA PRO A 133 -0.05 12.25 2.12
C PRO A 133 0.39 13.71 2.07
N VAL A 134 0.14 14.46 3.13
CA VAL A 134 0.66 15.81 3.34
C VAL A 134 2.05 15.63 3.92
N GLN A 135 3.03 15.31 3.08
CA GLN A 135 4.41 15.39 3.53
C GLN A 135 4.68 16.85 3.88
N LYS A 136 5.18 17.07 5.10
CA LYS A 136 5.84 18.33 5.45
C LYS A 136 7.06 18.40 4.54
N THR A 137 6.91 18.98 3.35
CA THR A 137 8.04 19.60 2.66
C THR A 137 8.43 20.80 3.50
N THR A 138 9.08 20.53 4.64
CA THR A 138 9.56 21.57 5.55
C THR A 138 10.63 22.43 4.89
N ASP A 139 11.23 21.97 3.79
CA ASP A 139 12.20 22.76 3.03
C ASP A 139 11.71 23.25 1.66
N ALA A 140 10.81 22.55 0.97
CA ALA A 140 10.41 22.99 -0.38
C ALA A 140 9.43 24.17 -0.39
N SER A 141 8.67 24.40 0.69
CA SER A 141 7.71 25.51 0.75
C SER A 141 8.35 26.86 1.08
N ARG A 142 9.58 26.89 1.62
CA ARG A 142 10.34 28.15 1.76
C ARG A 142 10.95 28.59 0.41
N VAL A 143 11.28 27.64 -0.46
CA VAL A 143 11.89 27.91 -1.77
C VAL A 143 10.89 28.48 -2.80
N LEU A 144 9.58 28.34 -2.56
CA LEU A 144 8.54 28.79 -3.51
C LEU A 144 7.68 29.97 -3.01
N GLN A 145 8.14 30.73 -2.01
CA GLN A 145 7.70 32.12 -1.89
C GLN A 145 8.40 32.95 -2.97
N THR A 146 8.00 32.78 -4.23
CA THR A 146 8.29 33.78 -5.25
C THR A 146 7.77 35.12 -4.72
N PRO A 147 8.60 36.17 -4.62
CA PRO A 147 8.11 37.48 -4.26
C PRO A 147 7.02 37.84 -5.28
N ARG A 148 5.83 38.12 -4.77
CA ARG A 148 4.71 38.65 -5.55
C ARG A 148 5.25 39.87 -6.30
N ARG A 149 5.40 39.77 -7.64
CA ARG A 149 5.93 40.85 -8.49
C ARG A 149 5.29 42.16 -8.07
N GLN A 150 6.06 43.00 -7.38
CA GLN A 150 5.65 44.37 -7.11
C GLN A 150 5.65 45.08 -8.46
N PHE A 151 4.54 45.74 -8.74
CA PHE A 151 4.39 46.65 -9.86
C PHE A 151 5.42 47.76 -9.65
N VAL A 152 6.39 47.91 -10.56
CA VAL A 152 7.43 48.95 -10.47
C VAL A 152 6.88 50.20 -11.14
N PRO A 153 6.58 51.30 -10.41
CA PRO A 153 6.31 52.57 -11.04
C PRO A 153 7.61 53.20 -11.55
N GLU A 154 7.41 54.03 -12.55
CA GLU A 154 8.37 54.78 -13.35
C GLU A 154 9.51 55.44 -12.55
N VAL A 155 10.74 55.11 -12.97
CA VAL A 155 12.05 55.74 -12.75
C VAL A 155 12.20 56.68 -11.53
N THR A 156 12.73 56.14 -10.44
CA THR A 156 13.45 56.88 -9.38
C THR A 156 14.97 56.60 -9.46
N PRO A 157 15.84 57.48 -8.91
CA PRO A 157 17.28 57.28 -8.96
C PRO A 157 17.65 55.98 -8.22
N MET A 158 18.63 55.21 -8.72
CA MET A 158 19.01 53.89 -8.20
C MET A 158 18.95 53.81 -6.67
N ASP A 159 17.97 53.06 -6.17
CA ASP A 159 17.84 52.72 -4.75
C ASP A 159 18.94 51.72 -4.38
N PHE A 160 20.02 52.24 -3.80
CA PHE A 160 21.19 51.47 -3.37
C PHE A 160 20.83 50.43 -2.30
N ASP A 161 19.82 50.71 -1.47
CA ASP A 161 19.34 49.78 -0.45
C ASP A 161 18.62 48.58 -1.09
N ALA A 162 17.83 48.81 -2.14
CA ALA A 162 17.21 47.73 -2.92
C ALA A 162 18.26 46.84 -3.60
N LEU A 163 19.35 47.43 -4.13
CA LEU A 163 20.45 46.67 -4.73
C LEU A 163 21.23 45.85 -3.70
N MET A 164 21.53 46.44 -2.54
CA MET A 164 22.20 45.74 -1.43
C MET A 164 21.33 44.62 -0.84
N GLN A 165 20.01 44.80 -0.76
CA GLN A 165 19.08 43.74 -0.37
C GLN A 165 19.08 42.60 -1.39
N ALA A 166 19.02 42.91 -2.68
CA ALA A 166 19.09 41.90 -3.74
C ALA A 166 20.43 41.13 -3.69
N ARG A 167 21.54 41.80 -3.42
CA ARG A 167 22.85 41.15 -3.27
C ARG A 167 22.89 40.21 -2.06
N ARG A 168 22.42 40.65 -0.89
CA ARG A 168 22.32 39.81 0.31
C ARG A 168 21.43 38.58 0.08
N GLN A 169 20.34 38.74 -0.67
CA GLN A 169 19.47 37.63 -1.05
C GLN A 169 20.19 36.62 -1.95
N LEU A 170 20.98 37.07 -2.93
CA LEU A 170 21.79 36.17 -3.76
C LEU A 170 22.85 35.43 -2.94
N ASP A 171 23.53 36.12 -2.02
CA ASP A 171 24.52 35.50 -1.13
C ASP A 171 23.86 34.50 -0.16
N GLN A 172 22.62 34.75 0.25
CA GLN A 172 21.83 33.80 1.03
C GLN A 172 21.45 32.57 0.21
N TRP A 173 20.89 32.76 -1.00
CA TRP A 173 20.52 31.65 -1.88
C TRP A 173 21.72 30.80 -2.28
N THR A 174 22.88 31.41 -2.45
CA THR A 174 24.12 30.69 -2.76
C THR A 174 24.53 29.80 -1.59
N ARG A 175 24.43 30.31 -0.35
CA ARG A 175 24.72 29.53 0.86
C ARG A 175 23.70 28.42 1.09
N ASP A 176 22.41 28.71 0.96
CA ASP A 176 21.34 27.70 1.07
C ASP A 176 21.51 26.60 0.00
N GLY A 177 21.85 26.99 -1.23
CA GLY A 177 22.14 26.04 -2.31
C GLY A 177 23.36 25.18 -2.03
N GLN A 178 24.43 25.76 -1.47
CA GLN A 178 25.63 25.03 -1.08
C GLN A 178 25.35 24.02 0.05
N ASP A 179 24.56 24.39 1.06
CA ASP A 179 24.20 23.48 2.15
C ASP A 179 23.35 22.29 1.68
N ILE A 180 22.35 22.54 0.81
CA ILE A 180 21.55 21.47 0.23
C ILE A 180 22.42 20.49 -0.56
N LEU A 181 23.34 21.00 -1.38
CA LEU A 181 24.22 20.19 -2.22
C LEU A 181 25.27 19.41 -1.42
N SER A 182 25.80 20.01 -0.34
CA SER A 182 26.92 19.43 0.40
C SER A 182 26.47 18.53 1.55
N THR A 183 25.31 18.80 2.15
CA THR A 183 24.86 18.16 3.38
C THR A 183 23.60 17.33 3.16
N VAL A 184 22.53 17.97 2.68
CA VAL A 184 21.18 17.36 2.65
C VAL A 184 21.06 16.30 1.57
N ILE A 185 21.55 16.57 0.36
CA ILE A 185 21.45 15.60 -0.74
C ILE A 185 22.25 14.32 -0.42
N PRO A 186 23.52 14.40 0.02
CA PRO A 186 24.28 13.21 0.40
C PRO A 186 23.65 12.42 1.55
N SER A 187 23.10 13.06 2.58
CA SER A 187 22.46 12.35 3.69
C SER A 187 21.21 11.58 3.24
N LEU A 188 20.38 12.19 2.38
CA LEU A 188 19.22 11.51 1.80
C LEU A 188 19.62 10.32 0.92
N PHE A 189 20.72 10.42 0.17
CA PHE A 189 21.27 9.29 -0.58
C PHE A 189 21.71 8.16 0.35
N GLN A 190 22.43 8.47 1.43
CA GLN A 190 22.84 7.48 2.43
C GLN A 190 21.65 6.80 3.12
N GLU A 191 20.61 7.56 3.45
CA GLU A 191 19.37 7.02 4.02
C GLU A 191 18.67 6.09 3.01
N CYS A 192 18.57 6.50 1.75
CA CYS A 192 17.97 5.70 0.68
C CYS A 192 18.75 4.39 0.45
N GLU A 193 20.08 4.44 0.44
CA GLU A 193 20.92 3.25 0.36
C GLU A 193 20.78 2.36 1.60
N GLY A 194 20.63 2.94 2.79
CA GLY A 194 20.39 2.21 4.03
C GLY A 194 19.04 1.50 4.03
N LEU A 195 17.98 2.18 3.60
CA LEU A 195 16.64 1.60 3.44
C LEU A 195 16.64 0.50 2.38
N ARG A 196 17.35 0.70 1.27
CA ARG A 196 17.50 -0.32 0.22
C ARG A 196 18.21 -1.57 0.74
N ARG A 197 19.35 -1.42 1.42
CA ARG A 197 20.06 -2.56 2.04
C ARG A 197 19.20 -3.31 3.05
N ARG A 198 18.40 -2.59 3.86
CA ARG A 198 17.46 -3.20 4.80
C ARG A 198 16.37 -3.98 4.08
N ALA A 199 15.79 -3.44 3.01
CA ALA A 199 14.81 -4.14 2.19
C ALA A 199 15.42 -5.42 1.57
N GLU A 200 16.60 -5.32 0.95
CA GLU A 200 17.30 -6.47 0.37
C GLU A 200 17.58 -7.56 1.42
N SER A 201 17.99 -7.18 2.64
CA SER A 201 18.23 -8.14 3.72
C SER A 201 16.94 -8.81 4.24
N ALA A 202 15.83 -8.05 4.31
CA ALA A 202 14.54 -8.59 4.70
C ALA A 202 13.99 -9.54 3.63
N GLU A 203 14.13 -9.19 2.35
CA GLU A 203 13.77 -10.04 1.22
C GLU A 203 14.57 -11.36 1.25
N ALA A 204 15.89 -11.29 1.45
CA ALA A 204 16.73 -12.47 1.60
C ALA A 204 16.31 -13.36 2.78
N HIS A 205 15.94 -12.76 3.91
CA HIS A 205 15.43 -13.50 5.06
C HIS A 205 14.09 -14.18 4.76
N SER A 206 13.17 -13.48 4.07
CA SER A 206 11.88 -14.04 3.67
C SER A 206 12.03 -15.19 2.67
N ALA A 207 12.95 -15.06 1.71
CA ALA A 207 13.25 -16.11 0.75
C ALA A 207 13.80 -17.37 1.45
N ARG A 208 14.68 -17.19 2.44
CA ARG A 208 15.21 -18.28 3.25
C ARG A 208 14.10 -19.00 4.03
N LEU A 209 13.24 -18.26 4.72
CA LEU A 209 12.10 -18.85 5.43
C LEU A 209 11.14 -19.58 4.47
N GLY A 210 10.96 -19.07 3.25
CA GLY A 210 10.20 -19.73 2.20
C GLY A 210 10.75 -21.13 1.87
N LEU A 211 12.07 -21.22 1.66
CA LEU A 211 12.74 -22.51 1.41
C LEU A 211 12.62 -23.47 2.60
N GLU A 212 12.78 -22.98 3.84
CA GLU A 212 12.61 -23.80 5.05
C GLU A 212 11.16 -24.32 5.19
N ILE A 213 10.15 -23.52 4.83
CA ILE A 213 8.75 -23.95 4.82
C ILE A 213 8.52 -25.03 3.76
N GLU A 214 9.04 -24.87 2.55
CA GLU A 214 8.91 -25.86 1.48
C GLU A 214 9.57 -27.19 1.86
N ASP A 215 10.76 -27.15 2.47
CA ASP A 215 11.47 -28.33 2.97
C ASP A 215 10.65 -29.06 4.04
N LEU A 216 10.18 -28.34 5.07
CA LEU A 216 9.34 -28.91 6.13
C LEU A 216 8.01 -29.46 5.59
N GLN A 217 7.40 -28.81 4.60
CA GLN A 217 6.21 -29.33 3.94
C GLN A 217 6.51 -30.64 3.21
N SER A 218 7.65 -30.73 2.51
CA SER A 218 8.08 -31.96 1.85
C SER A 218 8.29 -33.09 2.88
N GLU A 219 8.89 -32.78 4.03
CA GLU A 219 9.10 -33.76 5.10
C GLU A 219 7.77 -34.23 5.72
N ILE A 220 6.82 -33.32 5.97
CA ILE A 220 5.48 -33.67 6.44
C ILE A 220 4.78 -34.59 5.43
N THR A 221 4.85 -34.28 4.14
CA THR A 221 4.22 -35.15 3.11
C THR A 221 4.86 -36.53 3.06
N ARG A 222 6.19 -36.61 3.19
CA ARG A 222 6.92 -37.88 3.28
C ARG A 222 6.49 -38.69 4.51
N LEU A 223 6.44 -38.07 5.69
CA LEU A 223 6.05 -38.73 6.93
C LEU A 223 4.59 -39.19 6.89
N ARG A 224 3.68 -38.44 6.27
CA ARG A 224 2.29 -38.86 6.06
C ARG A 224 2.19 -40.08 5.15
N ALA A 225 2.92 -40.09 4.03
CA ALA A 225 2.97 -41.25 3.14
C ALA A 225 3.52 -42.49 3.85
N GLU A 226 4.52 -42.32 4.72
CA GLU A 226 5.07 -43.38 5.54
C GLU A 226 4.05 -43.94 6.54
N ILE A 227 3.32 -43.07 7.24
CA ILE A 227 2.24 -43.48 8.15
C ILE A 227 1.15 -44.25 7.40
N ASP A 228 0.76 -43.78 6.21
CA ASP A 228 -0.29 -44.44 5.42
C ASP A 228 0.15 -45.81 4.92
N ARG A 229 1.43 -45.96 4.54
CA ARG A 229 2.03 -47.25 4.19
C ARG A 229 2.00 -48.22 5.37
N GLN A 230 2.42 -47.77 6.56
CA GLN A 230 2.41 -48.58 7.77
C GLN A 230 0.99 -49.01 8.16
N LYS A 231 0.00 -48.13 8.00
CA LYS A 231 -1.42 -48.47 8.22
C LYS A 231 -1.91 -49.54 7.24
N LEU A 232 -1.50 -49.47 5.97
CA LEU A 232 -1.87 -50.46 4.97
C LEU A 232 -1.23 -51.83 5.28
N GLU A 233 0.06 -51.86 5.63
CA GLU A 233 0.76 -53.06 6.08
C GLU A 233 0.09 -53.67 7.34
N ALA A 234 -0.27 -52.84 8.33
CA ALA A 234 -0.99 -53.28 9.52
C ALA A 234 -2.39 -53.84 9.19
N SER A 235 -3.14 -53.23 8.27
CA SER A 235 -4.45 -53.73 7.85
C SER A 235 -4.35 -55.10 7.16
N ALA A 236 -3.35 -55.29 6.30
CA ALA A 236 -3.11 -56.57 5.65
C ALA A 236 -2.72 -57.66 6.68
N ALA A 237 -1.90 -57.32 7.68
CA ALA A 237 -1.57 -58.24 8.76
C ALA A 237 -2.83 -58.63 9.56
N VAL A 238 -3.70 -57.68 9.91
CA VAL A 238 -4.98 -57.96 10.57
C VAL A 238 -5.85 -58.90 9.73
N ASP A 239 -5.98 -58.65 8.42
CA ASP A 239 -6.76 -59.51 7.51
C ASP A 239 -6.19 -60.95 7.44
N THR A 240 -4.87 -61.12 7.50
CA THR A 240 -4.26 -62.47 7.54
C THR A 240 -4.55 -63.20 8.86
N VAL A 241 -4.51 -62.48 9.98
CA VAL A 241 -4.85 -63.05 11.30
C VAL A 241 -6.33 -63.44 11.37
N ASP A 242 -7.22 -62.58 10.86
CA ASP A 242 -8.66 -62.85 10.81
C ASP A 242 -8.99 -64.12 9.99
N LYS A 243 -8.36 -64.29 8.83
CA LYS A 243 -8.46 -65.53 8.03
C LYS A 243 -7.94 -66.75 8.80
N GLY A 244 -6.81 -66.63 9.48
CA GLY A 244 -6.23 -67.70 10.29
C GLY A 244 -7.15 -68.11 11.45
N LEU A 245 -7.70 -67.14 12.18
CA LEU A 245 -8.66 -67.38 13.26
C LEU A 245 -9.95 -68.03 12.75
N SER A 246 -10.45 -67.59 11.59
CA SER A 246 -11.61 -68.19 10.94
C SER A 246 -11.39 -69.67 10.61
N GLU A 247 -10.20 -70.03 10.10
CA GLU A 247 -9.85 -71.43 9.81
C GLU A 247 -9.69 -72.27 11.09
N ILE A 248 -9.07 -71.74 12.14
CA ILE A 248 -9.00 -72.39 13.45
C ILE A 248 -10.42 -72.62 14.01
N GLY A 249 -11.31 -71.62 13.89
CA GLY A 249 -12.71 -71.74 14.29
C GLY A 249 -13.43 -72.86 13.54
N ARG A 250 -13.21 -72.96 12.22
CA ARG A 250 -13.75 -74.03 11.37
C ARG A 250 -13.27 -75.41 11.84
N ILE A 251 -11.97 -75.58 12.04
CA ILE A 251 -11.37 -76.85 12.51
C ILE A 251 -11.91 -77.23 13.90
N THR A 252 -11.97 -76.26 14.82
CA THR A 252 -12.48 -76.49 16.18
C THR A 252 -13.93 -76.98 16.16
N THR A 253 -14.77 -76.37 15.32
CA THR A 253 -16.16 -76.78 15.13
C THR A 253 -16.27 -78.19 14.55
N GLU A 254 -15.43 -78.53 13.58
CA GLU A 254 -15.39 -79.88 12.97
C GLU A 254 -14.96 -80.96 13.99
N VAL A 255 -13.94 -80.68 14.81
CA VAL A 255 -13.48 -81.58 15.87
C VAL A 255 -14.56 -81.78 16.94
N LEU A 256 -15.23 -80.70 17.37
CA LEU A 256 -16.34 -80.79 18.33
C LEU A 256 -17.50 -81.65 17.80
N LEU A 257 -17.83 -81.55 16.52
CA LEU A 257 -18.85 -82.39 15.89
C LEU A 257 -18.43 -83.87 15.86
N LYS A 258 -17.16 -84.16 15.53
CA LYS A 258 -16.62 -85.53 15.55
C LYS A 258 -16.58 -86.15 16.95
N LEU A 259 -16.37 -85.34 17.99
CA LEU A 259 -16.40 -85.79 19.38
C LEU A 259 -17.81 -86.05 19.91
N LYS A 260 -18.83 -85.30 19.45
CA LYS A 260 -20.24 -85.51 19.83
C LYS A 260 -20.93 -86.67 19.09
N GLY A 261 -20.40 -87.08 17.95
CA GLY A 261 -20.94 -88.17 17.12
C GLY A 261 -20.38 -89.57 17.44
N ARG A 262 -19.52 -89.68 18.46
CA ARG A 262 -19.08 -90.94 19.08
C ARG A 262 -19.72 -91.07 20.46
#